data_AF-A0A1A3FA14-F1
#
_entry.id   AF-A0A1A3FA14-F1
#
_cell.length_a   1.000
_cell.length_b   1.000
_cell.length_c   1.000
_cell.angle_alpha   90.00
_cell.angle_beta   90.00
_cell.angle_gamma   90.00
#
_symmetry.space_group_name_H-M   'P 1'
#
loop_
_entity.id
_entity.type
_entity.pdbx_description
1 polymer ?
#
loop_
_entity_poly.entity_id
_entity_poly.type
_entity_poly.pdbx_seq_one_letter_code
_entity_poly.pdbx_strand_id
1 'polypeptide(L)'
;MTFVAKYNGCCPGCGTRIRVGDEVDYAGRKVVHAGCVDATTDPFADRYEPDTDDEPQPVITGRRNHERLCGECHLKHAGECW
;
A
#
# COMPACT_ATOMS: atom_id res chain seq x y z
N MET A 1 -5.45 -21.69 -19.03
CA MET A 1 -4.69 -22.96 -18.89
C MET A 1 -4.23 -22.98 -17.45
N THR A 2 -4.84 -23.83 -16.62
CA THR A 2 -4.64 -23.77 -15.16
C THR A 2 -3.40 -24.55 -14.72
N PHE A 3 -2.83 -24.15 -13.59
CA PHE A 3 -1.67 -24.81 -12.97
C PHE A 3 -1.75 -24.70 -11.44
N VAL A 4 -0.95 -25.52 -10.76
CA VAL A 4 -0.90 -25.51 -9.30
C VAL A 4 0.12 -24.48 -8.81
N ALA A 5 -0.33 -23.59 -7.91
CA ALA A 5 0.53 -22.59 -7.31
C ALA A 5 1.67 -23.23 -6.50
N LYS A 6 2.91 -22.92 -6.86
CA LYS A 6 4.12 -23.36 -6.13
C LYS A 6 4.50 -22.43 -4.99
N TYR A 7 4.01 -21.19 -5.03
CA TYR A 7 4.36 -20.13 -4.10
C TYR A 7 3.10 -19.41 -3.64
N ASN A 8 3.14 -18.88 -2.42
CA ASN A 8 2.05 -18.06 -1.91
C ASN A 8 2.01 -16.71 -2.66
N GLY A 9 0.81 -16.23 -2.95
CA GLY A 9 0.58 -14.98 -3.66
C GLY A 9 -0.70 -14.29 -3.21
N CYS A 10 -1.10 -13.22 -3.90
CA CYS A 10 -2.39 -12.57 -3.69
C CYS A 10 -3.14 -12.56 -5.02
N CYS A 11 -4.40 -13.01 -5.01
CA CYS A 11 -5.23 -13.00 -6.20
C CYS A 11 -5.82 -11.58 -6.37
N PRO A 12 -5.52 -10.87 -7.46
CA PRO A 12 -6.08 -9.54 -7.70
C PRO A 12 -7.59 -9.57 -8.03
N GLY A 13 -8.14 -10.72 -8.45
CA GLY A 13 -9.57 -10.82 -8.79
C GLY A 13 -10.51 -10.96 -7.59
N CYS A 14 -10.05 -11.54 -6.48
CA CYS A 14 -10.87 -11.70 -5.27
C CYS A 14 -10.26 -11.09 -4.00
N GLY A 15 -9.05 -10.53 -4.08
CA GLY A 15 -8.33 -9.97 -2.94
C GLY A 15 -7.85 -10.98 -1.90
N THR A 16 -8.13 -12.28 -2.10
CA THR A 16 -7.75 -13.35 -1.17
C THR A 16 -6.36 -13.90 -1.51
N ARG A 17 -5.69 -14.48 -0.50
CA ARG A 17 -4.35 -15.05 -0.64
C ARG A 17 -4.39 -16.38 -1.40
N ILE A 18 -3.55 -16.48 -2.43
CA ILE A 18 -3.24 -17.73 -3.13
C ILE A 18 -2.27 -18.52 -2.26
N ARG A 19 -2.60 -19.78 -1.96
CA ARG A 19 -1.74 -20.70 -1.21
C ARG A 19 -1.05 -21.68 -2.13
N VAL A 20 0.06 -22.24 -1.67
CA VAL A 20 0.71 -23.38 -2.35
C VAL A 20 -0.29 -24.54 -2.42
N GLY A 21 -0.47 -25.08 -3.62
CA GLY A 21 -1.45 -26.14 -3.88
C GLY A 21 -2.77 -25.66 -4.49
N ASP A 22 -3.05 -24.35 -4.46
CA ASP A 22 -4.26 -23.81 -5.09
C ASP A 22 -4.17 -23.86 -6.61
N GLU A 23 -5.32 -24.07 -7.25
CA GLU A 23 -5.43 -24.04 -8.71
C GLU A 23 -5.55 -22.59 -9.19
N VAL A 24 -4.60 -22.19 -10.03
CA VAL A 24 -4.44 -20.82 -10.52
C VAL A 24 -4.34 -20.78 -12.04
N ASP A 25 -4.65 -19.63 -12.62
CA ASP A 25 -4.49 -19.35 -14.04
C ASP A 25 -3.77 -18.00 -14.24
N TYR A 26 -3.33 -17.76 -15.47
CA TYR A 26 -2.70 -16.49 -15.86
C TYR A 26 -3.74 -15.54 -16.45
N ALA A 27 -4.05 -14.47 -15.73
CA ALA A 27 -4.79 -13.33 -16.26
C ALA A 27 -3.78 -12.27 -16.76
N GLY A 28 -3.37 -12.39 -18.02
CA GLY A 28 -2.34 -11.53 -18.62
C GLY A 28 -0.97 -11.74 -17.98
N ARG A 29 -0.45 -10.73 -17.26
CA ARG A 29 0.85 -10.79 -16.55
C ARG A 29 0.72 -11.13 -15.06
N LYS A 30 -0.50 -11.41 -14.59
CA LYS A 30 -0.78 -11.67 -13.17
C LYS A 30 -1.34 -13.08 -12.99
N VAL A 31 -1.11 -13.66 -11.81
CA VAL A 31 -1.66 -14.96 -11.42
C VAL A 31 -2.93 -14.73 -10.61
N VAL A 32 -3.99 -15.45 -10.96
CA VAL A 32 -5.31 -15.40 -10.31
C VAL A 32 -5.75 -16.84 -9.98
N HIS A 33 -6.69 -17.02 -9.06
CA HIS A 33 -7.33 -18.33 -8.91
C HIS A 33 -8.01 -18.74 -10.22
N ALA A 34 -8.07 -20.05 -10.51
CA ALA A 34 -8.67 -20.57 -11.74
C ALA A 34 -10.09 -20.05 -11.98
N GLY A 35 -10.91 -19.93 -10.92
CA GLY A 35 -12.27 -19.38 -10.98
C GLY A 35 -12.37 -17.85 -10.95
N CYS A 36 -11.26 -17.12 -10.87
CA CYS A 36 -11.22 -15.66 -10.83
C CYS A 36 -10.83 -15.02 -12.17
N VAL A 37 -10.57 -15.81 -13.22
CA VAL A 37 -10.13 -15.28 -14.53
C VAL A 37 -11.19 -14.38 -15.16
N ASP A 38 -12.48 -14.74 -15.06
CA ASP A 38 -13.60 -13.96 -15.57
C ASP A 38 -13.92 -12.70 -14.74
N ALA A 39 -13.44 -12.62 -13.49
CA ALA A 39 -13.63 -11.45 -12.64
C ALA A 39 -12.57 -10.35 -12.87
N THR A 40 -11.49 -10.66 -13.61
CA THR A 40 -10.41 -9.68 -13.91
C THR A 40 -10.56 -8.99 -15.25
N THR A 41 -11.47 -9.45 -16.10
CA THR A 41 -11.96 -8.67 -17.24
C THR A 41 -13.00 -7.70 -16.70
N ASP A 42 -12.54 -6.69 -15.97
CA ASP A 42 -13.43 -5.64 -15.50
C ASP A 42 -13.77 -4.73 -16.70
N PRO A 43 -15.02 -4.72 -17.22
CA PRO A 43 -15.41 -3.84 -18.31
C PRO A 43 -15.49 -2.36 -17.87
N PHE A 44 -15.21 -2.06 -16.60
CA PHE A 44 -15.24 -0.75 -15.97
C PHE A 44 -13.88 -0.30 -15.38
N ALA A 45 -12.77 -0.98 -15.70
CA ALA A 45 -11.43 -0.56 -15.27
C ALA A 45 -11.01 0.84 -15.77
N ASP A 46 -11.79 1.45 -16.68
CA ASP A 46 -11.65 2.83 -17.14
C ASP A 46 -12.29 3.87 -16.18
N ARG A 47 -12.97 3.43 -15.12
CA ARG A 47 -13.62 4.31 -14.13
C ARG A 47 -12.75 4.58 -12.91
N TYR A 48 -11.42 4.49 -13.04
CA TYR A 48 -10.54 5.14 -12.07
C TYR A 48 -10.52 6.62 -12.40
N GLU A 49 -11.45 7.37 -11.82
CA GLU A 49 -11.30 8.82 -11.75
C GLU A 49 -10.23 9.08 -10.69
N PRO A 50 -9.04 9.59 -11.04
CA PRO A 50 -8.07 9.99 -10.04
C PRO A 50 -8.74 11.06 -9.18
N ASP A 51 -8.94 10.73 -7.91
CA ASP A 51 -9.37 11.67 -6.88
C ASP A 51 -8.32 12.80 -6.85
N THR A 52 -8.60 13.84 -7.64
CA THR A 52 -7.79 15.05 -7.75
C THR A 52 -8.35 16.04 -6.75
N ASP A 53 -8.41 15.60 -5.50
CA ASP A 53 -8.63 16.44 -4.33
C ASP A 53 -7.46 16.27 -3.35
N ASP A 54 -6.24 16.14 -3.89
CA ASP A 54 -5.06 16.58 -3.12
C ASP A 54 -5.03 18.11 -3.22
N GLU A 55 -5.98 18.76 -2.55
CA GLU A 55 -5.85 20.18 -2.24
C GLU A 55 -4.54 20.30 -1.46
N PRO A 56 -3.53 21.04 -1.97
CA PRO A 56 -2.23 21.08 -1.32
C PRO A 56 -2.42 21.72 0.05
N GLN A 57 -2.36 20.90 1.10
CA GLN A 57 -2.43 21.41 2.46
C GLN A 57 -1.34 22.46 2.63
N PRO A 58 -1.67 23.66 3.15
CA PRO A 58 -0.66 24.67 3.36
C PRO A 58 0.41 24.07 4.27
N VAL A 59 1.63 23.99 3.76
CA VAL A 59 2.80 23.63 4.56
C VAL A 59 2.90 24.66 5.68
N ILE A 60 2.43 24.30 6.87
CA ILE A 60 2.59 25.12 8.06
C ILE A 60 4.10 25.08 8.39
N THR A 61 4.88 25.98 7.77
CA THR A 61 6.27 26.24 8.15
C THR A 61 6.32 27.08 9.43
N GLY A 62 5.59 26.63 10.45
CA GLY A 62 5.79 27.05 11.82
C GLY A 62 6.82 26.11 12.41
N ARG A 63 8.05 26.60 12.63
CA ARG A 63 9.06 25.90 13.42
C ARG A 63 8.41 25.45 14.74
N ARG A 64 8.00 24.19 14.85
CA ARG A 64 7.66 23.57 16.13
C ARG A 64 8.98 23.36 16.86
N ASN A 65 9.45 24.44 17.47
CA ASN A 65 10.78 24.63 18.02
C ASN A 65 10.94 23.96 19.41
N HIS A 66 10.20 22.89 19.67
CA HIS A 66 10.12 22.29 21.01
C HIS A 66 10.92 20.99 21.14
N GLU A 67 11.60 20.54 20.08
CA GLU A 67 12.45 19.35 20.10
C GLU A 67 13.95 19.65 19.97
N ARG A 68 14.37 20.90 20.19
CA ARG A 68 15.79 21.23 20.24
C ARG A 68 16.41 20.64 21.49
N LEU A 69 17.49 19.87 21.31
CA LEU A 69 18.36 19.40 22.40
C LEU A 69 18.98 20.62 23.12
N CYS A 70 19.12 20.62 24.45
CA CYS A 70 19.82 21.71 25.17
C CYS A 70 21.27 21.79 24.67
N GLY A 71 21.76 23.00 24.41
CA GLY A 71 23.14 23.21 23.94
C GLY A 71 24.20 22.86 24.97
N GLU A 72 23.83 22.69 26.24
CA GLU A 72 24.77 22.42 27.34
C GLU A 72 24.83 20.93 27.70
N CYS A 73 23.68 20.24 27.77
CA CYS A 73 23.64 18.81 28.15
C CYS A 73 23.31 17.86 26.98
N HIS A 74 22.94 18.39 25.81
CA HIS A 74 22.53 17.65 24.61
C HIS A 74 21.34 16.68 24.79
N LEU A 75 20.53 16.84 25.83
CA LEU A 75 19.29 16.07 26.07
C LEU A 75 18.04 16.89 25.74
N LYS A 76 16.90 16.21 25.51
CA LYS A 76 15.58 16.85 25.33
C LYS A 76 14.99 17.19 26.71
N HIS A 77 14.93 18.47 27.06
CA HIS A 77 14.21 18.96 28.24
C HIS A 77 13.69 20.38 28.04
N ALA A 78 12.74 20.80 28.87
CA ALA A 78 12.05 22.09 28.77
C ALA A 78 12.84 23.26 29.39
N GLY A 79 14.17 23.28 29.23
CA GLY A 79 15.03 24.32 29.81
C GLY A 79 15.50 24.06 31.25
N GLU A 80 15.20 22.90 31.83
CA GLU A 80 15.77 22.44 33.10
C GLU A 80 17.21 21.90 32.92
N CYS A 81 18.14 22.76 32.50
CA CYS A 81 19.58 22.50 32.55
C CYS A 81 20.02 23.03 33.95
N TRP A 82 20.25 22.15 34.94
CA TRP A 82 20.75 22.48 36.30
C TRP A 82 22.22 22.09 36.45
#